data_AF-A0A089X5Y8-F1
#
_entry.id   AF-A0A089X5Y8-F1
#
_cell.length_a   1.000
_cell.length_b   1.000
_cell.length_c   1.000
_cell.angle_alpha   90.00
_cell.angle_beta   90.00
_cell.angle_gamma   90.00
#
_symmetry.space_group_name_H-M   'P 1'
#
loop_
_entity.id
_entity.type
_entity.pdbx_description
1 polymer ?
#
loop_
_entity_poly.entity_id
_entity_poly.type
_entity_poly.pdbx_seq_one_letter_code
_entity_poly.pdbx_strand_id
1 'polypeptide(L)'
;MTVTTVTTTQDRATATTPGAGVDADGWPALIDAVRDAGQYPTRAEAERITRIVLSALGGHVTGEERVDLARALPAEAARVIASQIPATRPLTAAEFVDSVAARIEGATPATARWDVSSVLSVLPPRVGKDLVNRILAELPPGYALLFGLPELTRAA
;
A
#
# COMPACT_ATOMS: atom_id res chain seq x y z
N MET A 1 -52.76 -51.72 -11.26
CA MET A 1 -53.04 -50.71 -12.29
C MET A 1 -53.32 -49.42 -11.53
N THR A 2 -52.53 -48.35 -11.56
CA THR A 2 -51.58 -47.77 -12.51
C THR A 2 -50.48 -47.00 -11.75
N VAL A 3 -49.26 -47.03 -12.28
CA VAL A 3 -48.09 -46.26 -11.84
C VAL A 3 -48.10 -44.90 -12.55
N THR A 4 -47.79 -43.78 -11.87
CA THR A 4 -47.40 -42.51 -12.52
C THR A 4 -46.56 -41.64 -11.57
N THR A 5 -45.23 -41.65 -11.75
CA THR A 5 -44.25 -40.52 -11.81
C THR A 5 -44.16 -39.48 -10.65
N VAL A 6 -43.06 -38.83 -10.30
CA VAL A 6 -41.69 -38.72 -10.85
C VAL A 6 -40.75 -38.11 -9.77
N THR A 7 -39.49 -38.48 -9.88
CA THR A 7 -38.24 -37.97 -9.32
C THR A 7 -38.10 -36.45 -9.17
N THR A 8 -37.51 -35.98 -8.06
CA THR A 8 -36.52 -34.88 -8.08
C THR A 8 -35.44 -35.12 -7.02
N THR A 9 -34.27 -35.55 -7.50
CA THR A 9 -32.98 -35.45 -6.81
C THR A 9 -32.60 -33.98 -6.78
N GLN A 10 -32.52 -33.37 -5.60
CA GLN A 10 -31.90 -32.05 -5.46
C GLN A 10 -30.44 -32.21 -5.07
N ASP A 11 -29.64 -32.24 -6.12
CA ASP A 11 -28.20 -32.03 -6.16
C ASP A 11 -27.81 -30.80 -5.33
N ARG A 12 -27.03 -31.03 -4.27
CA ARG A 12 -26.49 -29.96 -3.43
C ARG A 12 -25.18 -29.49 -4.06
N ALA A 13 -25.31 -28.74 -5.14
CA ALA A 13 -24.19 -28.08 -5.79
C ALA A 13 -23.53 -27.08 -4.83
N THR A 14 -22.22 -27.24 -4.71
CA THR A 14 -21.24 -26.36 -4.07
C THR A 14 -21.39 -24.91 -4.54
N ALA A 15 -21.65 -23.98 -3.61
CA ALA A 15 -21.41 -22.57 -3.83
C ALA A 15 -20.04 -22.20 -3.22
N THR A 16 -18.97 -22.43 -3.97
CA THR A 16 -17.68 -21.78 -3.71
C THR A 16 -17.75 -20.38 -4.30
N THR A 17 -17.88 -19.36 -3.46
CA THR A 17 -17.78 -17.95 -3.85
C THR A 17 -16.37 -17.63 -4.37
N PRO A 18 -16.17 -17.26 -5.64
CA PRO A 18 -14.89 -16.75 -6.14
C PRO A 18 -14.94 -15.22 -6.11
N GLY A 19 -14.37 -14.58 -5.08
CA GLY A 19 -14.28 -13.12 -5.03
C GLY A 19 -13.71 -12.53 -3.73
N ALA A 20 -14.01 -13.12 -2.57
CA ALA A 20 -13.63 -12.53 -1.28
C ALA A 20 -12.10 -12.41 -1.05
N GLY A 21 -11.30 -13.27 -1.68
CA GLY A 21 -9.83 -13.27 -1.52
C GLY A 21 -9.11 -12.19 -2.34
N VAL A 22 -9.64 -11.78 -3.49
CA VAL A 22 -9.02 -10.71 -4.32
C VAL A 22 -9.35 -9.32 -3.81
N ASP A 23 -10.47 -9.16 -3.09
CA ASP A 23 -10.87 -7.89 -2.49
C ASP A 23 -10.14 -7.59 -1.17
N ALA A 24 -9.81 -8.62 -0.39
CA ALA A 24 -9.12 -8.49 0.90
C ALA A 24 -7.68 -7.95 0.77
N ASP A 25 -7.00 -8.30 -0.32
CA ASP A 25 -5.65 -7.84 -0.62
C ASP A 25 -5.60 -6.79 -1.74
N GLY A 26 -6.76 -6.38 -2.27
CA GLY A 26 -6.88 -5.45 -3.39
C GLY A 26 -6.75 -3.97 -3.02
N TRP A 27 -6.78 -3.12 -4.04
CA TRP A 27 -6.72 -1.66 -3.87
C TRP A 27 -7.77 -1.10 -2.89
N PRO A 28 -9.05 -1.52 -2.92
CA PRO A 28 -10.05 -1.12 -1.92
C PRO A 28 -9.61 -1.36 -0.47
N ALA A 29 -9.08 -2.53 -0.15
CA ALA A 29 -8.64 -2.88 1.20
C ALA A 29 -7.36 -2.14 1.60
N LEU A 30 -6.46 -1.85 0.65
CA LEU A 30 -5.33 -0.96 0.91
C LEU A 30 -5.82 0.44 1.30
N ILE A 31 -6.77 1.01 0.54
CA ILE A 31 -7.29 2.35 0.84
C ILE A 31 -8.07 2.37 2.16
N ASP A 32 -8.81 1.30 2.50
CA ASP A 32 -9.46 1.22 3.82
C ASP A 32 -8.43 1.18 4.95
N ALA A 33 -7.35 0.40 4.80
CA ALA A 33 -6.28 0.37 5.79
C ALA A 33 -5.61 1.76 5.95
N VAL A 34 -5.38 2.49 4.86
CA VAL A 34 -4.84 3.86 4.91
C VAL A 34 -5.85 4.82 5.54
N ARG A 35 -7.14 4.70 5.19
CA ARG A 35 -8.22 5.52 5.76
C ARG A 35 -8.23 5.38 7.27
N ASP A 36 -8.16 4.15 7.77
CA ASP A 36 -8.22 3.85 9.19
C ASP A 36 -6.90 4.26 9.90
N ALA A 37 -5.74 4.06 9.27
CA ALA A 37 -4.45 4.49 9.81
C ALA A 37 -4.34 6.02 9.95
N GLY A 38 -4.75 6.75 8.91
CA GLY A 38 -4.68 8.22 8.87
C GLY A 38 -5.91 8.95 9.39
N GLN A 39 -6.95 8.21 9.80
CA GLN A 39 -8.24 8.74 10.24
C GLN A 39 -8.87 9.69 9.22
N TYR A 40 -8.77 9.34 7.94
CA TYR A 40 -9.31 10.17 6.86
C TYR A 40 -10.84 10.13 6.83
N PRO A 41 -11.51 11.28 6.62
CA PRO A 41 -12.97 11.35 6.66
C PRO A 41 -13.64 10.62 5.50
N THR A 42 -12.92 10.41 4.39
CA THR A 42 -13.45 9.74 3.21
C THR A 42 -12.40 8.81 2.59
N ARG A 43 -12.90 7.77 1.90
CA ARG A 43 -12.06 6.87 1.12
C ARG A 43 -11.37 7.59 -0.05
N ALA A 44 -12.06 8.55 -0.67
CA ALA A 44 -11.51 9.34 -1.77
C ALA A 44 -10.28 10.16 -1.34
N GLU A 45 -10.30 10.72 -0.12
CA GLU A 45 -9.15 11.45 0.40
C GLU A 45 -7.98 10.51 0.71
N ALA A 46 -8.24 9.39 1.39
CA ALA A 46 -7.23 8.37 1.63
C ALA A 46 -6.61 7.86 0.32
N GLU A 47 -7.42 7.66 -0.72
CA GLU A 47 -6.96 7.25 -2.04
C GLU A 47 -6.07 8.31 -2.70
N ARG A 48 -6.48 9.58 -2.67
CA ARG A 48 -5.71 10.70 -3.21
C ARG A 48 -4.33 10.76 -2.57
N ILE A 49 -4.28 10.75 -1.24
CA ILE A 49 -3.02 10.78 -0.49
C ILE A 49 -2.17 9.54 -0.77
N THR A 50 -2.77 8.35 -0.80
CA THR A 50 -2.07 7.10 -1.14
C THR A 50 -1.37 7.20 -2.49
N ARG A 51 -2.07 7.70 -3.53
CA ARG A 51 -1.48 7.84 -4.87
C ARG A 51 -0.31 8.84 -4.87
N ILE A 52 -0.42 9.95 -4.16
CA ILE A 52 0.65 10.95 -4.06
C ILE A 52 1.89 10.35 -3.38
N VAL A 53 1.71 9.68 -2.24
CA VAL A 53 2.82 9.09 -1.48
C VAL A 53 3.47 7.94 -2.24
N LEU A 54 2.70 7.04 -2.85
CA LEU A 54 3.25 5.94 -3.65
C LEU A 54 3.96 6.45 -4.92
N SER A 55 3.47 7.53 -5.53
CA SER A 55 4.16 8.20 -6.64
C SER A 55 5.50 8.79 -6.20
N ALA A 56 5.55 9.45 -5.03
CA ALA A 56 6.84 9.93 -4.50
C ALA A 56 7.79 8.76 -4.19
N LEU A 57 7.28 7.71 -3.53
CA LEU A 57 8.07 6.53 -3.14
C LEU A 57 8.67 5.81 -4.36
N GLY A 58 7.91 5.66 -5.45
CA GLY A 58 8.38 4.98 -6.67
C GLY A 58 9.53 5.70 -7.40
N GLY A 59 9.77 6.98 -7.09
CA GLY A 59 10.95 7.71 -7.53
C GLY A 59 12.21 7.39 -6.70
N HIS A 60 12.06 6.94 -5.45
CA HIS A 60 13.19 6.70 -4.53
C HIS A 60 13.53 5.22 -4.37
N VAL A 61 12.55 4.33 -4.47
CA VAL A 61 12.79 2.88 -4.51
C VAL A 61 13.05 2.49 -5.96
N THR A 62 14.23 1.96 -6.25
CA THR A 62 14.67 1.59 -7.61
C THR A 62 15.12 0.13 -7.66
N GLY A 63 15.62 -0.34 -8.80
CA GLY A 63 16.18 -1.69 -8.92
C GLY A 63 15.20 -2.83 -8.63
N GLU A 64 15.70 -3.89 -7.99
CA GLU A 64 14.93 -5.09 -7.66
C GLU A 64 13.87 -4.80 -6.59
N GLU A 65 14.17 -3.95 -5.62
CA GLU A 65 13.26 -3.54 -4.53
C GLU A 65 11.99 -2.92 -5.10
N ARG A 66 12.09 -2.12 -6.17
CA ARG A 66 10.91 -1.53 -6.83
C ARG A 66 10.05 -2.60 -7.50
N VAL A 67 10.68 -3.59 -8.14
CA VAL A 67 9.97 -4.68 -8.81
C VAL A 67 9.24 -5.53 -7.78
N ASP A 68 9.91 -5.88 -6.69
CA ASP A 68 9.33 -6.67 -5.61
C ASP A 68 8.23 -5.91 -4.88
N LEU A 69 8.42 -4.61 -4.63
CA LEU A 69 7.37 -3.75 -4.05
C LEU A 69 6.14 -3.68 -4.95
N ALA A 70 6.32 -3.55 -6.27
CA ALA A 70 5.21 -3.56 -7.22
C ALA A 70 4.51 -4.91 -7.30
N ARG A 71 5.23 -6.03 -7.13
CA ARG A 71 4.63 -7.39 -7.11
C ARG A 71 3.85 -7.69 -5.84
N ALA A 72 4.28 -7.13 -4.71
CA ALA A 72 3.65 -7.36 -3.41
C ALA A 72 2.40 -6.51 -3.16
N LEU A 73 2.13 -5.52 -4.01
CA LEU A 73 1.02 -4.57 -3.84
C LEU A 73 -0.08 -4.78 -4.90
N PRO A 74 -1.30 -4.26 -4.64
CA PRO A 74 -2.38 -4.28 -5.64
C PRO A 74 -1.94 -3.66 -6.98
N ALA A 75 -2.54 -4.14 -8.08
CA ALA A 75 -2.17 -3.72 -9.43
C ALA A 75 -2.24 -2.18 -9.65
N GLU A 76 -3.15 -1.48 -8.99
CA GLU A 76 -3.24 -0.02 -8.98
C GLU A 76 -2.02 0.63 -8.34
N ALA A 77 -1.62 0.15 -7.15
CA ALA A 77 -0.44 0.63 -6.43
C ALA A 77 0.85 0.35 -7.22
N ALA A 78 0.96 -0.88 -7.74
CA ALA A 78 2.05 -1.32 -8.59
C ALA A 78 2.23 -0.40 -9.80
N ARG A 79 1.13 -0.04 -10.49
CA ARG A 79 1.14 0.89 -11.63
C ARG A 79 1.60 2.30 -11.24
N VAL A 80 1.15 2.80 -10.08
CA VAL A 80 1.57 4.12 -9.58
C VAL A 80 3.08 4.16 -9.32
N ILE A 81 3.62 3.13 -8.69
CA ILE A 81 5.07 3.02 -8.39
C ILE A 81 5.87 2.81 -9.68
N ALA A 82 5.42 1.91 -10.55
CA ALA A 82 6.12 1.52 -11.76
C ALA A 82 6.12 2.60 -12.86
N SER A 83 5.26 3.62 -12.78
CA SER A 83 5.25 4.74 -13.73
C SER A 83 6.25 5.85 -13.40
N GLN A 84 6.90 5.79 -12.23
CA GLN A 84 7.77 6.87 -11.78
C GLN A 84 9.15 6.81 -12.41
N ILE A 85 9.69 7.98 -12.71
CA ILE A 85 11.09 8.14 -13.12
C ILE A 85 11.94 8.17 -11.84
N PRO A 86 13.04 7.39 -11.78
CA PRO A 86 13.97 7.45 -10.65
C PRO A 86 14.43 8.88 -10.36
N ALA A 87 14.43 9.26 -9.08
CA ALA A 87 14.95 10.54 -8.64
C ALA A 87 16.45 10.64 -8.94
N THR A 88 16.91 11.84 -9.29
CA THR A 88 18.32 12.10 -9.62
C THR A 88 19.25 12.01 -8.40
N ARG A 89 18.69 12.10 -7.20
CA ARG A 89 19.38 11.90 -5.92
C ARG A 89 18.44 11.28 -4.88
N PRO A 90 18.97 10.57 -3.88
CA PRO A 90 18.18 10.18 -2.72
C PRO A 90 17.76 11.40 -1.89
N LEU A 91 16.54 11.35 -1.34
CA LEU A 91 16.02 12.34 -0.40
C LEU A 91 16.04 11.79 1.01
N THR A 92 16.47 12.60 1.98
CA THR A 92 16.27 12.29 3.40
C THR A 92 14.77 12.14 3.72
N ALA A 93 14.44 11.51 4.85
CA ALA A 93 13.04 11.35 5.25
C ALA A 93 12.30 12.69 5.37
N ALA A 94 12.98 13.75 5.83
CA ALA A 94 12.40 15.10 5.91
C ALA A 94 12.17 15.71 4.51
N GLU A 95 13.17 15.65 3.63
CA GLU A 95 13.03 16.14 2.26
C GLU A 95 11.95 15.37 1.47
N PHE A 96 11.79 14.07 1.74
CA PHE A 96 10.72 13.27 1.17
C PHE A 96 9.35 13.80 1.58
N VAL A 97 9.15 14.03 2.88
CA VAL A 97 7.92 14.64 3.42
C VAL A 97 7.67 16.01 2.81
N ASP A 98 8.69 16.87 2.70
CA ASP A 98 8.56 18.18 2.07
C ASP A 98 8.17 18.08 0.60
N SER A 99 8.73 17.09 -0.11
CA SER A 99 8.36 16.82 -1.51
C SER A 99 6.90 16.37 -1.64
N VAL A 100 6.38 15.60 -0.69
CA VAL A 100 4.97 15.19 -0.66
C VAL A 100 4.08 16.38 -0.33
N ALA A 101 4.46 17.20 0.66
CA ALA A 101 3.75 18.42 1.01
C ALA A 101 3.56 19.35 -0.20
N ALA A 102 4.60 19.52 -1.02
CA ALA A 102 4.55 20.35 -2.23
C ALA A 102 3.56 19.85 -3.31
N ARG A 103 3.10 18.60 -3.22
CA ARG A 103 2.12 18.00 -4.14
C ARG A 103 0.68 18.07 -3.61
N ILE A 104 0.49 18.50 -2.36
CA ILE A 104 -0.81 18.58 -1.72
C ILE A 104 -1.12 20.05 -1.46
N GLU A 105 -2.17 20.54 -2.11
CA GLU A 105 -2.62 21.91 -1.91
C GLU A 105 -2.95 22.19 -0.44
N GLY A 106 -2.36 23.24 0.12
CA GLY A 106 -2.55 23.66 1.51
C GLY A 106 -1.85 22.78 2.56
N ALA A 107 -1.05 21.78 2.16
CA ALA A 107 -0.34 20.96 3.12
C ALA A 107 0.82 21.72 3.78
N THR A 108 1.04 21.40 5.06
CA THR A 108 2.22 21.79 5.83
C THR A 108 3.15 20.58 5.96
N PRO A 109 4.43 20.76 6.32
CA PRO A 109 5.32 19.63 6.60
C PRO A 109 4.78 18.69 7.69
N ALA A 110 4.07 19.23 8.69
CA ALA A 110 3.48 18.44 9.76
C ALA A 110 2.32 17.55 9.25
N THR A 111 1.41 18.11 8.46
CA THR A 111 0.29 17.34 7.88
C THR A 111 0.80 16.33 6.86
N ALA A 112 1.77 16.72 6.02
CA ALA A 112 2.39 15.79 5.08
C ALA A 112 3.12 14.64 5.78
N ARG A 113 3.79 14.90 6.92
CA ARG A 113 4.42 13.82 7.70
C ARG A 113 3.39 12.81 8.20
N TRP A 114 2.25 13.30 8.69
CA TRP A 114 1.12 12.45 9.08
C TRP A 114 0.62 11.63 7.90
N ASP A 115 0.43 12.28 6.75
CA ASP A 115 -0.05 11.63 5.53
C ASP A 115 0.89 10.53 5.04
N VAL A 116 2.18 10.85 4.96
CA VAL A 116 3.23 9.90 4.60
C VAL A 116 3.23 8.71 5.56
N SER A 117 3.19 8.97 6.87
CA SER A 117 3.26 7.90 7.87
C SER A 117 2.01 7.01 7.83
N SER A 118 0.84 7.59 7.57
CA SER A 118 -0.42 6.87 7.43
C SER A 118 -0.40 5.88 6.26
N VAL A 119 0.19 6.28 5.13
CA VAL A 119 0.32 5.40 3.95
C VAL A 119 1.45 4.39 4.11
N LEU A 120 2.63 4.80 4.59
CA LEU A 120 3.78 3.91 4.63
C LEU A 120 3.69 2.88 5.76
N SER A 121 2.98 3.17 6.85
CA SER A 121 2.77 2.22 7.96
C SER A 121 1.88 1.01 7.61
N VAL A 122 1.07 1.09 6.56
CA VAL A 122 0.22 -0.03 6.12
C VAL A 122 0.92 -0.98 5.15
N LEU A 123 2.12 -0.62 4.67
CA LEU A 123 2.86 -1.44 3.72
C LEU A 123 3.54 -2.67 4.35
N PRO A 124 4.21 -2.59 5.53
CA PRO A 124 4.96 -3.72 6.08
C PRO A 124 4.17 -5.04 6.22
N PRO A 125 2.91 -5.04 6.70
CA PRO A 125 2.11 -6.26 6.77
C PRO A 125 1.79 -6.89 5.40
N ARG A 126 1.80 -6.09 4.33
CA ARG A 126 1.46 -6.52 2.96
C ARG A 126 2.68 -6.99 2.18
N VAL A 127 3.80 -6.29 2.33
CA VAL A 127 5.03 -6.52 1.54
C VAL A 127 6.03 -7.46 2.22
N GLY A 128 5.85 -7.69 3.52
CA GLY A 128 6.73 -8.54 4.32
C GLY A 128 7.97 -7.82 4.85
N LYS A 129 8.45 -8.29 6.01
CA LYS A 129 9.55 -7.66 6.76
C LYS A 129 10.86 -7.60 5.97
N ASP A 130 11.18 -8.65 5.21
CA ASP A 130 12.45 -8.74 4.49
C ASP A 130 12.55 -7.68 3.39
N LEU A 131 11.47 -7.49 2.62
CA LEU A 131 11.41 -6.47 1.57
C LEU A 131 11.44 -5.06 2.19
N VAL A 132 10.74 -4.81 3.30
CA VAL A 132 10.84 -3.52 4.00
C VAL A 132 12.28 -3.25 4.45
N ASN A 133 12.99 -4.24 5.00
CA ASN A 133 14.38 -4.06 5.43
C ASN A 133 15.30 -3.71 4.26
N ARG A 134 15.14 -4.37 3.10
CA ARG A 134 15.91 -4.04 1.89
C ARG A 134 15.60 -2.64 1.38
N ILE A 135 14.32 -2.26 1.30
CA ILE A 135 13.91 -0.90 0.94
C ILE A 135 14.53 0.14 1.89
N LEU A 136 14.50 -0.10 3.20
CA LEU A 136 15.08 0.82 4.17
C LEU A 136 16.61 0.89 4.11
N ALA A 137 17.29 -0.15 3.63
CA ALA A 137 18.74 -0.14 3.43
C ALA A 137 19.17 0.73 2.23
N GLU A 138 18.31 0.85 1.22
CA GLU A 138 18.53 1.70 0.04
C GLU A 138 18.15 3.17 0.26
N LEU A 139 17.34 3.45 1.27
CA LEU A 139 16.89 4.80 1.60
C LEU A 139 17.81 5.46 2.64
N PRO A 140 17.96 6.80 2.60
CA PRO A 140 18.67 7.51 3.66
C PRO A 140 18.09 7.22 5.06
N PRO A 141 18.87 7.42 6.14
CA PRO A 141 18.39 7.22 7.50
C PRO A 141 17.11 8.01 7.84
N GLY A 142 16.29 7.46 8.72
CA GLY A 142 15.07 8.11 9.25
C GLY A 142 13.75 7.67 8.61
N TYR A 143 13.77 6.90 7.51
CA TYR A 143 12.54 6.40 6.89
C TYR A 143 11.80 5.37 7.75
N ALA A 144 12.48 4.61 8.60
CA ALA A 144 11.86 3.58 9.44
C ALA A 144 10.66 4.13 10.24
N LEU A 145 10.77 5.35 10.77
CA LEU A 145 9.70 6.01 11.52
C LEU A 145 8.46 6.30 10.64
N LEU A 146 8.66 6.57 9.35
CA LEU A 146 7.55 6.78 8.41
C LEU A 146 6.82 5.46 8.11
N PHE A 147 7.53 4.32 8.14
CA PHE A 147 6.91 2.99 8.03
C PHE A 147 6.24 2.51 9.32
N GLY A 148 6.12 3.37 10.35
CA GLY A 148 5.56 2.99 11.64
C GLY A 148 6.41 1.97 12.41
N LEU A 149 7.67 1.78 11.99
CA LEU A 149 8.61 0.93 12.69
C LEU A 149 9.30 1.79 13.75
N PRO A 150 9.07 1.54 15.07
CA PRO A 150 9.84 2.20 16.11
C PRO A 150 11.29 1.82 15.83
N GLU A 151 12.07 2.85 15.48
CA GLU A 151 13.44 2.81 14.96
C GLU A 151 14.05 1.42 15.11
N LEU A 152 14.14 0.66 13.99
CA LEU A 152 14.80 -0.64 13.92
C LEU A 152 16.06 -0.53 14.76
N THR A 153 15.98 -1.06 15.97
CA THR A 153 16.92 -0.75 17.03
C THR A 153 18.24 -1.25 16.52
N ARG A 154 19.11 -0.29 16.16
CA ARG A 154 20.52 -0.42 15.80
C ARG A 154 20.88 -1.89 15.52
N ALA A 155 20.92 -2.30 14.26
CA ALA A 155 21.67 -3.50 13.91
C ALA A 155 23.09 -3.30 14.48
N ALA A 156 23.38 -4.05 15.55
CA ALA A 156 24.64 -4.07 16.26
C ALA A 156 25.67 -4.91 15.48
#